data_AF-A0A1I1E5F7-F1
#
_entry.id   AF-A0A1I1E5F7-F1
#
_cell.length_a   1.000
_cell.length_b   1.000
_cell.length_c   1.000
_cell.angle_alpha   90.00
_cell.angle_beta   90.00
_cell.angle_gamma   90.00
#
_symmetry.space_group_name_H-M   'P 1'
#
loop_
_entity.id
_entity.type
_entity.pdbx_description
1 polymer ?
#
loop_
_entity_poly.entity_id
_entity_poly.type
_entity_poly.pdbx_seq_one_letter_code
_entity_poly.pdbx_strand_id
1 'polypeptide(L)'
;MAYRANGRRQSEPIVKELKVLLVEDSRTYALALSRRLEAELRLPIVVCQSLNELHEVVTENRAAYTMAVVDLNLPDAPRGEAIDFTVQRGIPTIVHTASYDLETRNRIMERDVIDYVPKDSAFTLETVVATARRALANRQTRILIVDDTAATRKLLAHMLKVQQYQVIEVGSGDEALSVLEDNPDIRLVVSDYYMPAMDGYELTRRLRRQFASNRLRVIGVSSSNDRMVSVGFLKAGANDFISMPFIPEELQCRIASNVETLEQIELLHNLASRDALTGLFNRRHFFESAGRLIEEAQATNLTSAVAILDIDDFKQLNDSHGHDFGDQALAKVARYLAQSVEGSGHLLARIGGEEFAILFPGLNAKAALRLSDHIRLDLSHETLDVDDRQITLTVSIGVAEIGGQGSLDHYLVAADRALYTAKHEGRNCVRVAP
;
A
#
# COMPACT_ATOMS: atom_id res chain seq x y z
N MET A 1 -51.54 10.65 16.97
CA MET A 1 -51.46 10.39 15.51
C MET A 1 -50.00 10.26 15.14
N ALA A 2 -49.63 9.10 14.62
CA ALA A 2 -48.28 8.74 14.23
C ALA A 2 -47.88 9.40 12.91
N TYR A 3 -46.62 9.81 12.78
CA TYR A 3 -45.98 9.96 11.48
C TYR A 3 -44.64 9.21 11.50
N ARG A 4 -44.59 8.14 10.72
CA ARG A 4 -43.45 7.24 10.54
C ARG A 4 -42.45 7.84 9.54
N ALA A 5 -41.18 7.62 9.90
CA ALA A 5 -39.99 7.37 9.08
C ALA A 5 -40.08 7.48 7.54
N ASN A 6 -39.11 8.19 6.97
CA ASN A 6 -38.40 7.73 5.78
C ASN A 6 -36.97 8.32 5.77
N GLY A 7 -36.12 7.77 6.64
CA GLY A 7 -34.67 7.93 6.49
C GLY A 7 -34.22 7.06 5.32
N ARG A 8 -33.91 7.69 4.18
CA ARG A 8 -33.15 7.06 3.11
C ARG A 8 -31.81 6.62 3.70
N ARG A 9 -31.66 5.31 3.94
CA ARG A 9 -30.34 4.68 4.06
C ARG A 9 -29.58 5.06 2.80
N GLN A 10 -28.55 5.90 2.94
CA GLN A 10 -27.50 5.99 1.94
C GLN A 10 -26.95 4.57 1.81
N SER A 11 -27.23 3.94 0.68
CA SER A 11 -26.62 2.67 0.31
C SER A 11 -25.12 2.88 0.34
N GLU A 12 -24.43 2.16 1.22
CA GLU A 12 -23.00 1.92 1.13
C GLU A 12 -22.65 1.60 -0.33
N PRO A 13 -21.52 2.10 -0.87
CA PRO A 13 -21.12 1.74 -2.21
C PRO A 13 -20.96 0.22 -2.24
N ILE A 14 -21.77 -0.47 -3.03
CA ILE A 14 -21.61 -1.89 -3.31
C ILE A 14 -20.18 -2.02 -3.83
N VAL A 15 -19.28 -2.56 -3.02
CA VAL A 15 -17.95 -2.96 -3.46
C VAL A 15 -18.23 -3.95 -4.57
N LYS A 16 -17.99 -3.54 -5.82
CA LYS A 16 -18.13 -4.41 -6.98
C LYS A 16 -17.21 -5.59 -6.72
N GLU A 17 -17.75 -6.79 -6.48
CA GLU A 17 -16.94 -8.00 -6.33
C GLU A 17 -16.20 -8.23 -7.65
N LEU A 18 -14.96 -7.78 -7.69
CA LEU A 18 -14.08 -7.95 -8.83
C LEU A 18 -13.68 -9.43 -8.92
N LYS A 19 -13.67 -9.95 -10.15
CA LYS A 19 -13.38 -11.35 -10.47
C LYS A 19 -12.20 -11.46 -11.42
N VAL A 20 -11.51 -12.58 -11.41
CA VAL A 20 -10.46 -12.92 -12.38
C VAL A 20 -11.00 -13.96 -13.35
N LEU A 21 -10.77 -13.76 -14.66
CA LEU A 21 -11.07 -14.74 -15.69
C LEU A 21 -9.90 -15.70 -15.85
N LEU A 22 -10.19 -16.99 -15.94
CA LEU A 22 -9.24 -18.02 -16.32
C LEU A 22 -9.76 -18.75 -17.55
N VAL A 23 -9.09 -18.58 -18.69
CA VAL A 23 -9.47 -19.21 -19.96
C VAL A 23 -8.47 -20.32 -20.26
N GLU A 24 -8.89 -21.57 -20.07
CA GLU A 24 -8.05 -22.76 -20.17
C GLU A 24 -8.93 -23.97 -20.49
N ASP A 25 -8.61 -24.69 -21.58
CA ASP A 25 -9.37 -25.85 -22.05
C ASP A 25 -9.11 -27.11 -21.19
N SER A 26 -7.89 -27.24 -20.66
CA SER A 26 -7.52 -28.33 -19.76
C SER A 26 -8.17 -28.20 -18.38
N ARG A 27 -9.26 -28.96 -18.16
CA ARG A 27 -10.02 -28.97 -16.89
C ARG A 27 -9.16 -29.17 -15.64
N THR A 28 -8.21 -30.10 -15.71
CA THR A 28 -7.31 -30.41 -14.59
C THR A 28 -6.39 -29.24 -14.28
N TYR A 29 -5.83 -28.61 -15.33
CA TYR A 29 -4.95 -27.46 -15.18
C TYR A 29 -5.72 -26.25 -14.68
N ALA A 30 -6.89 -25.97 -15.26
CA ALA A 30 -7.77 -24.88 -14.86
C ALA A 30 -8.17 -24.99 -13.38
N LEU A 31 -8.52 -26.20 -12.91
CA LEU A 31 -8.85 -26.43 -11.50
C LEU A 31 -7.65 -26.17 -10.57
N ALA A 32 -6.45 -26.61 -10.96
CA ALA A 32 -5.24 -26.40 -10.16
C ALA A 32 -4.86 -24.91 -10.09
N LEU A 33 -4.86 -24.22 -11.24
CA LEU A 33 -4.53 -22.80 -11.31
C LEU A 33 -5.58 -21.92 -10.62
N SER A 34 -6.87 -22.21 -10.81
CA SER A 34 -7.97 -21.50 -10.14
C SER A 34 -7.83 -21.53 -8.63
N ARG A 35 -7.55 -22.71 -8.04
CA ARG A 35 -7.34 -22.83 -6.58
C ARG A 35 -6.17 -22.02 -6.08
N ARG A 36 -5.07 -21.97 -6.84
CA ARG A 36 -3.88 -21.19 -6.48
C ARG A 36 -4.13 -19.69 -6.59
N LEU A 37 -4.78 -19.25 -7.66
CA LEU A 37 -5.16 -17.84 -7.85
C LEU A 37 -6.14 -17.37 -6.77
N GLU A 38 -7.17 -18.16 -6.47
CA GLU A 38 -8.17 -17.81 -5.45
C GLU A 38 -7.53 -17.69 -4.06
N ALA A 39 -6.64 -18.62 -3.70
CA ALA A 39 -5.94 -18.60 -2.42
C ALA A 39 -5.00 -17.38 -2.27
N GLU A 40 -4.25 -17.03 -3.32
CA GLU A 40 -3.29 -15.92 -3.27
C GLU A 40 -3.97 -14.55 -3.43
N LEU A 41 -4.88 -14.42 -4.40
CA LEU A 41 -5.48 -13.13 -4.76
C LEU A 41 -6.70 -12.79 -3.89
N ARG A 42 -7.32 -13.78 -3.24
CA ARG A 42 -8.58 -13.64 -2.48
C ARG A 42 -9.70 -13.03 -3.33
N LEU A 43 -9.71 -13.34 -4.63
CA LEU A 43 -10.73 -12.92 -5.59
C LEU A 43 -11.41 -14.14 -6.21
N PRO A 44 -12.73 -14.09 -6.47
CA PRO A 44 -13.42 -15.15 -7.19
C PRO A 44 -12.82 -15.37 -8.58
N ILE A 45 -12.63 -16.64 -8.94
CA ILE A 45 -12.13 -17.03 -10.26
C ILE A 45 -13.29 -17.57 -11.10
N VAL A 46 -13.45 -17.04 -12.32
CA VAL A 46 -14.42 -17.53 -13.30
C VAL A 46 -13.65 -18.25 -14.40
N VAL A 47 -13.91 -19.55 -14.54
CA VAL A 47 -13.22 -20.41 -15.51
C VAL A 47 -14.05 -20.53 -16.79
N CYS A 48 -13.41 -20.34 -17.95
CA CYS A 48 -13.96 -20.57 -19.27
C CYS A 48 -13.09 -21.61 -20.00
N GLN A 49 -13.71 -22.62 -20.61
CA GLN A 49 -13.00 -23.70 -21.33
C GLN A 49 -12.89 -23.45 -22.83
N SER A 50 -13.52 -22.38 -23.34
CA SER A 50 -13.59 -22.04 -24.76
C SER A 50 -13.76 -20.54 -24.98
N LEU A 51 -13.49 -20.07 -26.20
CA LEU A 51 -13.78 -18.70 -26.61
C LEU A 51 -15.29 -18.39 -26.56
N ASN A 52 -16.15 -19.36 -26.90
CA ASN A 52 -17.60 -19.17 -26.81
C ASN A 52 -18.07 -18.89 -25.37
N GLU A 53 -17.60 -19.68 -24.39
CA GLU A 53 -17.90 -19.45 -22.97
C GLU A 53 -17.38 -18.08 -22.51
N LEU A 54 -16.17 -17.71 -22.93
CA LEU A 54 -15.58 -16.40 -22.62
C LEU A 54 -16.46 -15.25 -23.16
N HIS A 55 -17.03 -15.39 -24.36
CA HIS A 55 -17.95 -14.41 -24.92
C HIS A 55 -19.20 -14.24 -24.09
N GLU A 56 -19.86 -15.34 -23.70
CA GLU A 56 -21.08 -15.32 -22.89
C GLU A 56 -20.83 -14.61 -21.55
N VAL A 57 -19.81 -15.05 -20.82
CA VAL A 57 -19.45 -14.59 -19.47
C VAL A 57 -19.05 -13.11 -19.44
N VAL A 58 -18.31 -12.62 -20.44
CA VAL A 58 -17.87 -11.21 -20.50
C VAL A 58 -18.97 -10.28 -21.01
N THR A 59 -19.85 -10.77 -21.89
CA THR A 59 -20.95 -9.96 -22.44
C THR A 59 -21.99 -9.67 -21.37
N GLU A 60 -22.23 -10.60 -20.46
CA GLU A 60 -23.15 -10.40 -19.32
C GLU A 60 -22.70 -9.26 -18.40
N ASN A 61 -21.40 -9.18 -18.06
CA ASN A 61 -20.89 -8.12 -17.19
C ASN A 61 -19.36 -7.91 -17.26
N ARG A 62 -18.87 -7.25 -18.31
CA ARG A 62 -17.44 -6.88 -18.48
C ARG A 62 -16.84 -6.24 -17.22
N ALA A 63 -17.58 -5.32 -16.58
CA ALA A 63 -17.08 -4.51 -15.48
C ALA A 63 -16.96 -5.30 -14.15
N ALA A 64 -17.27 -6.59 -14.15
CA ALA A 64 -16.97 -7.50 -13.05
C ALA A 64 -15.54 -8.03 -13.11
N TYR A 65 -14.83 -7.96 -14.25
CA TYR A 65 -13.53 -8.61 -14.41
C TYR A 65 -12.37 -7.63 -14.29
N THR A 66 -11.45 -7.92 -13.38
CA THR A 66 -10.28 -7.10 -13.11
C THR A 66 -9.04 -7.49 -13.92
N MET A 67 -8.99 -8.75 -14.37
CA MET A 67 -7.88 -9.35 -15.10
C MET A 67 -8.33 -10.67 -15.73
N ALA A 68 -7.60 -11.12 -16.75
CA ALA A 68 -7.72 -12.45 -17.33
C ALA A 68 -6.36 -13.16 -17.40
N VAL A 69 -6.36 -14.47 -17.15
CA VAL A 69 -5.29 -15.39 -17.52
C VAL A 69 -5.82 -16.22 -18.68
N VAL A 70 -5.16 -16.16 -19.83
CA VAL A 70 -5.69 -16.71 -21.09
C VAL A 70 -4.68 -17.66 -21.70
N ASP A 71 -5.09 -18.90 -21.96
CA ASP A 71 -4.31 -19.81 -22.80
C ASP A 71 -4.24 -19.26 -24.22
N LEU A 72 -3.03 -19.25 -24.79
CA LEU A 72 -2.80 -18.81 -26.16
C LEU A 72 -3.57 -19.68 -27.18
N ASN A 73 -3.62 -20.99 -26.95
CA ASN A 73 -4.13 -21.96 -27.92
C ASN A 73 -5.36 -22.68 -27.37
N LEU A 74 -6.55 -22.18 -27.68
CA LEU A 74 -7.79 -22.90 -27.40
C LEU A 74 -8.21 -23.71 -28.63
N PRO A 75 -8.93 -24.84 -28.47
CA PRO A 75 -9.45 -25.63 -29.58
C PRO A 75 -10.32 -24.82 -30.57
N ASP A 76 -11.07 -23.83 -30.08
CA ASP A 76 -11.93 -22.94 -30.87
C ASP A 76 -11.31 -21.56 -31.17
N ALA A 77 -10.09 -21.30 -30.65
CA ALA A 77 -9.33 -20.06 -30.87
C ALA A 77 -7.80 -20.33 -30.88
N PRO A 78 -7.27 -20.92 -31.96
CA PRO A 78 -5.90 -21.39 -32.02
C PRO A 78 -4.85 -20.32 -32.36
N ARG A 79 -5.24 -19.05 -32.55
CA ARG A 79 -4.35 -17.95 -33.00
C ARG A 79 -4.30 -16.79 -32.00
N GLY A 80 -4.81 -17.00 -30.79
CA GLY A 80 -4.89 -15.98 -29.74
C GLY A 80 -6.14 -15.10 -29.84
N GLU A 81 -7.21 -15.55 -30.52
CA GLU A 81 -8.46 -14.79 -30.64
C GLU A 81 -9.09 -14.49 -29.26
N ALA A 82 -8.87 -15.37 -28.27
CA ALA A 82 -9.27 -15.12 -26.88
C ALA A 82 -8.52 -13.96 -26.23
N ILE A 83 -7.22 -13.80 -26.54
CA ILE A 83 -6.40 -12.67 -26.07
C ILE A 83 -6.89 -11.38 -26.73
N ASP A 84 -7.13 -11.42 -28.03
CA ASP A 84 -7.65 -10.27 -28.78
C ASP A 84 -9.00 -9.82 -28.19
N PHE A 85 -9.87 -10.77 -27.85
CA PHE A 85 -11.14 -10.48 -27.21
C PHE A 85 -10.98 -9.81 -25.84
N THR A 86 -10.14 -10.34 -24.94
CA THR A 86 -9.96 -9.73 -23.61
C THR A 86 -9.30 -8.36 -23.69
N VAL A 87 -8.29 -8.18 -24.53
CA VAL A 87 -7.60 -6.90 -24.75
C VAL A 87 -8.53 -5.85 -25.36
N GLN A 88 -9.33 -6.19 -26.38
CA GLN A 88 -10.33 -5.27 -26.96
C GLN A 88 -11.42 -4.87 -25.97
N ARG A 89 -11.73 -5.76 -25.01
CA ARG A 89 -12.60 -5.46 -23.87
C ARG A 89 -11.84 -4.80 -22.73
N GLY A 90 -10.61 -4.30 -22.94
CA GLY A 90 -9.80 -3.61 -21.93
C GLY A 90 -9.67 -4.39 -20.62
N ILE A 91 -9.67 -5.72 -20.70
CA ILE A 91 -9.41 -6.61 -19.56
C ILE A 91 -7.89 -6.87 -19.56
N PRO A 92 -7.15 -6.45 -18.53
CA PRO A 92 -5.72 -6.71 -18.42
C PRO A 92 -5.45 -8.22 -18.53
N THR A 93 -4.58 -8.64 -19.46
CA THR A 93 -4.46 -10.04 -19.85
C THR A 93 -3.04 -10.57 -19.64
N ILE A 94 -2.92 -11.69 -18.95
CA ILE A 94 -1.70 -12.51 -18.85
C ILE A 94 -1.87 -13.70 -19.79
N VAL A 95 -0.92 -13.90 -20.67
CA VAL A 95 -0.94 -15.02 -21.62
C VAL A 95 -0.23 -16.22 -21.01
N HIS A 96 -0.79 -17.40 -21.23
CA HIS A 96 -0.23 -18.64 -20.77
C HIS A 96 -0.06 -19.55 -21.99
N THR A 97 1.15 -20.04 -22.28
CA THR A 97 1.44 -20.67 -23.59
C THR A 97 2.20 -21.98 -23.47
N ALA A 98 1.79 -23.00 -24.24
CA ALA A 98 2.49 -24.28 -24.32
C ALA A 98 3.75 -24.27 -25.21
N SER A 99 3.82 -23.35 -26.18
CA SER A 99 4.94 -23.22 -27.12
C SER A 99 5.65 -21.88 -26.91
N TYR A 100 6.97 -21.90 -26.88
CA TYR A 100 7.79 -20.70 -26.78
C TYR A 100 8.85 -20.66 -27.88
N ASP A 101 8.55 -19.90 -28.93
CA ASP A 101 9.49 -19.46 -29.96
C ASP A 101 9.40 -17.93 -30.14
N LEU A 102 10.38 -17.36 -30.85
CA LEU A 102 10.48 -15.91 -31.05
C LEU A 102 9.26 -15.35 -31.82
N GLU A 103 8.70 -16.10 -32.76
CA GLU A 103 7.52 -15.68 -33.53
C GLU A 103 6.27 -15.59 -32.66
N THR A 104 6.05 -16.59 -31.82
CA THR A 104 4.94 -16.64 -30.86
C THR A 104 5.07 -15.52 -29.84
N ARG A 105 6.27 -15.29 -29.32
CA ARG A 105 6.55 -14.13 -28.46
C ARG A 105 6.16 -12.82 -29.16
N ASN A 106 6.67 -12.57 -30.36
CA ASN A 106 6.41 -11.31 -31.07
C ASN A 106 4.90 -11.10 -31.29
N ARG A 107 4.18 -12.14 -31.72
CA ARG A 107 2.71 -12.08 -31.87
C ARG A 107 1.97 -11.76 -30.57
N ILE A 108 2.45 -12.29 -29.44
CA ILE A 108 1.85 -11.98 -28.13
C ILE A 108 2.14 -10.53 -27.74
N MET A 109 3.39 -10.10 -27.90
CA MET A 109 3.87 -8.77 -27.46
C MET A 109 3.42 -7.63 -28.38
N GLU A 110 2.95 -7.92 -29.59
CA GLU A 110 2.22 -6.97 -30.44
C GLU A 110 0.86 -6.55 -29.86
N ARG A 111 0.37 -7.28 -28.84
CA ARG A 111 -0.88 -7.00 -28.12
C ARG A 111 -0.58 -6.33 -26.78
N ASP A 112 -1.57 -5.60 -26.26
CA ASP A 112 -1.50 -4.94 -24.95
C ASP A 112 -1.71 -5.95 -23.79
N VAL A 113 -0.81 -6.92 -23.70
CA VAL A 113 -0.77 -7.94 -22.64
C VAL A 113 0.18 -7.53 -21.52
N ILE A 114 -0.14 -7.96 -20.30
CA ILE A 114 0.70 -7.73 -19.13
C ILE A 114 1.98 -8.55 -19.24
N ASP A 115 1.85 -9.83 -19.53
CA ASP A 115 2.99 -10.74 -19.58
C ASP A 115 2.61 -12.02 -20.30
N TYR A 116 3.59 -12.86 -20.58
CA TYR A 116 3.36 -14.23 -21.02
C TYR A 116 4.17 -15.21 -20.18
N VAL A 117 3.56 -16.36 -19.87
CA VAL A 117 4.18 -17.41 -19.07
C VAL A 117 4.19 -18.72 -19.87
N PRO A 118 5.36 -19.28 -20.19
CA PRO A 118 5.46 -20.60 -20.82
C PRO A 118 5.08 -21.76 -19.87
N LYS A 119 4.38 -22.78 -20.38
CA LYS A 119 4.04 -24.05 -19.71
C LYS A 119 5.21 -25.05 -19.71
N ASP A 120 6.44 -24.57 -19.59
CA ASP A 120 7.66 -25.39 -19.78
C ASP A 120 8.33 -25.80 -18.46
N SER A 121 7.86 -25.29 -17.32
CA SER A 121 8.49 -25.50 -16.02
C SER A 121 7.53 -26.08 -14.99
N ALA A 122 8.08 -26.78 -13.99
CA ALA A 122 7.33 -27.26 -12.83
C ALA A 122 6.72 -26.11 -12.00
N PHE A 123 7.24 -24.89 -12.14
CA PHE A 123 6.85 -23.69 -11.39
C PHE A 123 5.94 -22.75 -12.19
N THR A 124 5.42 -23.20 -13.33
CA THR A 124 4.57 -22.40 -14.22
C THR A 124 3.36 -21.82 -13.48
N LEU A 125 2.65 -22.64 -12.69
CA LEU A 125 1.48 -22.19 -11.91
C LEU A 125 1.84 -21.05 -10.95
N GLU A 126 2.97 -21.17 -10.26
CA GLU A 126 3.46 -20.16 -9.31
C GLU A 126 3.88 -18.89 -10.03
N THR A 127 4.46 -19.01 -11.23
CA THR A 127 4.85 -17.88 -12.06
C THR A 127 3.63 -17.09 -12.55
N VAL A 128 2.57 -17.77 -13.00
CA VAL A 128 1.30 -17.12 -13.39
C VAL A 128 0.69 -16.38 -12.19
N VAL A 129 0.64 -17.03 -11.03
CA VAL A 129 0.09 -16.44 -9.80
C VAL A 129 0.91 -15.22 -9.36
N ALA A 130 2.24 -15.32 -9.38
CA ALA A 130 3.13 -14.21 -9.04
C ALA A 130 2.95 -13.04 -10.01
N THR A 131 2.76 -13.31 -11.30
CA THR A 131 2.51 -12.29 -12.33
C THR A 131 1.18 -11.59 -12.10
N ALA A 132 0.11 -12.33 -11.80
CA ALA A 132 -1.20 -11.76 -11.49
C ALA A 132 -1.16 -10.90 -10.22
N ARG A 133 -0.50 -11.38 -9.17
CA ARG A 133 -0.30 -10.63 -7.92
C ARG A 133 0.48 -9.35 -8.17
N ARG A 134 1.59 -9.41 -8.91
CA ARG A 134 2.42 -8.26 -9.32
C ARG A 134 1.57 -7.22 -10.04
N ALA A 135 0.80 -7.64 -11.03
CA ALA A 135 -0.03 -6.72 -11.82
C ALA A 135 -1.14 -6.04 -10.99
N LEU A 136 -1.70 -6.71 -9.98
CA LEU A 136 -2.62 -6.05 -9.06
C LEU A 136 -1.90 -5.07 -8.11
N ALA A 137 -0.72 -5.44 -7.60
CA ALA A 137 0.11 -4.60 -6.74
C ALA A 137 0.61 -3.34 -7.46
N ASN A 138 0.96 -3.44 -8.74
CA ASN A 138 1.40 -2.32 -9.58
C ASN A 138 0.40 -1.15 -9.58
N ARG A 139 -0.89 -1.41 -9.39
CA ARG A 139 -1.94 -0.38 -9.31
C ARG A 139 -1.79 0.56 -8.12
N GLN A 140 -1.04 0.16 -7.10
CA GLN A 140 -0.71 0.99 -5.93
C GLN A 140 0.58 1.79 -6.13
N THR A 141 1.30 1.57 -7.24
CA THR A 141 2.53 2.28 -7.53
C THR A 141 2.29 3.35 -8.58
N ARG A 142 2.64 4.58 -8.23
CA ARG A 142 2.58 5.75 -9.11
C ARG A 142 3.95 6.09 -9.65
N ILE A 143 4.03 6.20 -10.98
CA ILE A 143 5.24 6.46 -11.75
C ILE A 143 5.10 7.80 -12.48
N LEU A 144 6.12 8.64 -12.38
CA LEU A 144 6.25 9.87 -13.15
C LEU A 144 7.15 9.64 -14.37
N ILE A 145 6.67 10.00 -15.56
CA ILE A 145 7.46 9.99 -16.79
C ILE A 145 7.79 11.42 -17.17
N VAL A 146 9.08 11.70 -17.35
CA VAL A 146 9.63 13.01 -17.71
C VAL A 146 10.39 12.86 -19.01
N ASP A 147 9.83 13.39 -20.09
CA ASP A 147 10.43 13.32 -21.42
C ASP A 147 9.85 14.46 -22.25
N ASP A 148 10.68 15.24 -22.94
CA ASP A 148 10.23 16.38 -23.75
C ASP A 148 9.51 15.92 -25.03
N THR A 149 9.86 14.74 -25.54
CA THR A 149 9.33 14.13 -26.75
C THR A 149 8.00 13.43 -26.46
N ALA A 150 6.90 14.05 -26.90
CA ALA A 150 5.55 13.53 -26.68
C ALA A 150 5.32 12.09 -27.19
N ALA A 151 6.02 11.68 -28.25
CA ALA A 151 5.93 10.31 -28.77
C ALA A 151 6.55 9.28 -27.82
N THR A 152 7.77 9.52 -27.35
CA THR A 152 8.48 8.67 -26.38
C THR A 152 7.74 8.61 -25.05
N ARG A 153 7.29 9.78 -24.56
CA ARG A 153 6.49 9.87 -23.33
C ARG A 153 5.22 9.03 -23.39
N LYS A 154 4.46 9.12 -24.48
CA LYS A 154 3.24 8.30 -24.70
C LYS A 154 3.55 6.81 -24.83
N LEU A 155 4.66 6.45 -25.48
CA LEU A 155 5.09 5.05 -25.61
C LEU A 155 5.39 4.45 -24.24
N LEU A 156 6.23 5.11 -23.44
CA LEU A 156 6.57 4.69 -22.08
C LEU A 156 5.31 4.61 -21.20
N ALA A 157 4.44 5.62 -21.29
CA ALA A 157 3.20 5.67 -20.53
C ALA A 157 2.27 4.52 -20.88
N HIS A 158 2.13 4.20 -22.18
CA HIS A 158 1.35 3.07 -22.65
C HIS A 158 1.88 1.75 -22.09
N MET A 159 3.19 1.48 -22.23
CA MET A 159 3.82 0.26 -21.71
C MET A 159 3.59 0.08 -20.21
N LEU A 160 3.75 1.13 -19.41
CA LEU A 160 3.55 1.07 -17.96
C LEU A 160 2.07 0.95 -17.56
N LYS A 161 1.15 1.57 -18.30
CA LYS A 161 -0.30 1.41 -18.09
C LYS A 161 -0.77 -0.02 -18.40
N VAL A 162 -0.23 -0.66 -19.44
CA VAL A 162 -0.47 -2.09 -19.73
C VAL A 162 -0.06 -2.95 -18.52
N GLN A 163 1.10 -2.66 -17.91
CA GLN A 163 1.56 -3.27 -16.66
C GLN A 163 0.75 -2.90 -15.41
N GLN A 164 -0.34 -2.15 -15.54
CA GLN A 164 -1.25 -1.74 -14.47
C GLN A 164 -0.70 -0.68 -13.50
N TYR A 165 0.40 0.00 -13.84
CA TYR A 165 0.88 1.13 -13.03
C TYR A 165 -0.01 2.37 -13.18
N GLN A 166 -0.05 3.21 -12.15
CA GLN A 166 -0.54 4.59 -12.29
C GLN A 166 0.57 5.45 -12.87
N VAL A 167 0.27 6.21 -13.93
CA VAL A 167 1.29 6.98 -14.65
C VAL A 167 0.88 8.45 -14.75
N ILE A 168 1.80 9.33 -14.39
CA ILE A 168 1.73 10.78 -14.64
C ILE A 168 2.80 11.13 -15.67
N GLU A 169 2.44 11.98 -16.63
CA GLU A 169 3.29 12.36 -17.77
C GLU A 169 3.56 13.87 -17.71
N VAL A 170 4.83 14.28 -17.78
CA VAL A 170 5.25 15.68 -17.84
C VAL A 170 6.31 15.90 -18.92
N GLY A 171 6.38 17.11 -19.47
CA GLY A 171 7.25 17.44 -20.61
C GLY A 171 8.59 18.05 -20.23
N SER A 172 8.82 18.36 -18.96
CA SER A 172 10.04 19.05 -18.52
C SER A 172 10.42 18.71 -17.07
N GLY A 173 11.68 18.93 -16.73
CA GLY A 173 12.18 18.75 -15.37
C GLY A 173 11.54 19.70 -14.35
N ASP A 174 11.20 20.93 -14.74
CA ASP A 174 10.53 21.89 -13.85
C ASP A 174 9.09 21.45 -13.52
N GLU A 175 8.34 20.96 -14.51
CA GLU A 175 7.02 20.35 -14.28
C GLU A 175 7.14 19.11 -13.38
N ALA A 176 8.19 18.30 -13.56
CA ALA A 176 8.41 17.11 -12.74
C ALA A 176 8.59 17.46 -11.25
N LEU A 177 9.35 18.50 -10.94
CA LEU A 177 9.52 18.97 -9.55
C LEU A 177 8.20 19.45 -8.94
N SER A 178 7.42 20.25 -9.68
CA SER A 178 6.10 20.72 -9.22
C SER A 178 5.13 19.55 -8.97
N VAL A 179 5.08 18.57 -9.87
CA VAL A 179 4.20 17.41 -9.73
C VAL A 179 4.57 16.55 -8.53
N LEU A 180 5.87 16.41 -8.23
CA LEU A 180 6.34 15.64 -7.06
C LEU A 180 6.01 16.30 -5.73
N GLU A 181 5.91 17.63 -5.70
CA GLU A 181 5.46 18.37 -4.51
C GLU A 181 3.98 18.09 -4.22
N ASP A 182 3.14 18.11 -5.27
CA ASP A 182 1.70 17.86 -5.14
C ASP A 182 1.33 16.37 -4.98
N ASN A 183 2.22 15.46 -5.37
CA ASN A 183 1.99 14.01 -5.39
C ASN A 183 3.10 13.26 -4.66
N PRO A 184 3.15 13.32 -3.31
CA PRO A 184 4.22 12.72 -2.51
C PRO A 184 4.22 11.19 -2.53
N ASP A 185 3.16 10.58 -3.08
CA ASP A 185 2.96 9.14 -3.28
C ASP A 185 3.65 8.59 -4.55
N ILE A 186 4.20 9.45 -5.41
CA ILE A 186 5.07 9.01 -6.51
C ILE A 186 6.33 8.37 -5.93
N ARG A 187 6.60 7.13 -6.34
CA ARG A 187 7.74 6.35 -5.84
C ARG A 187 8.83 6.11 -6.88
N LEU A 188 8.53 6.32 -8.16
CA LEU A 188 9.47 6.09 -9.26
C LEU A 188 9.35 7.18 -10.33
N VAL A 189 10.49 7.68 -10.79
CA VAL A 189 10.60 8.60 -11.93
C VAL A 189 11.35 7.90 -13.07
N VAL A 190 10.78 7.95 -14.27
CA VAL A 190 11.44 7.57 -15.53
C VAL A 190 11.75 8.86 -16.28
N SER A 191 13.01 9.20 -16.46
CA SER A 191 13.43 10.47 -17.06
C SER A 191 14.26 10.26 -18.31
N ASP A 192 13.95 10.97 -19.40
CA ASP A 192 14.88 11.10 -20.50
C ASP A 192 16.14 11.87 -20.06
N TYR A 193 17.26 11.65 -20.76
CA TYR A 193 18.48 12.40 -20.54
C TYR A 193 18.42 13.80 -21.16
N TYR A 194 17.99 13.92 -22.41
CA TYR A 194 18.13 15.12 -23.22
C TYR A 194 16.82 15.91 -23.23
N MET A 195 16.65 16.79 -22.25
CA MET A 195 15.49 17.67 -22.18
C MET A 195 15.91 19.15 -22.21
N PRO A 196 15.11 20.05 -22.82
CA PRO A 196 15.37 21.48 -22.81
C PRO A 196 15.33 22.06 -21.38
N ALA A 197 16.14 23.10 -21.16
CA ALA A 197 16.31 23.84 -19.89
C ALA A 197 16.88 23.03 -18.71
N MET A 198 16.34 21.86 -18.43
CA MET A 198 16.81 20.94 -17.39
C MET A 198 16.92 19.53 -17.96
N ASP A 199 18.14 19.05 -18.12
CA ASP A 199 18.42 17.69 -18.56
C ASP A 199 18.14 16.67 -17.43
N GLY A 200 18.05 15.38 -17.79
CA GLY A 200 17.78 14.31 -16.83
C GLY A 200 18.85 14.18 -15.75
N TYR A 201 20.09 14.59 -16.04
CA TYR A 201 21.19 14.61 -15.08
C TYR A 201 20.96 15.63 -13.96
N GLU A 202 20.68 16.88 -14.32
CA GLU A 202 20.42 17.95 -13.36
C GLU A 202 19.11 17.70 -12.60
N LEU A 203 18.07 17.22 -13.28
CA LEU A 203 16.84 16.78 -12.61
C LEU A 203 17.13 15.73 -11.54
N THR A 204 17.88 14.67 -11.89
CA THR A 204 18.26 13.61 -10.93
C THR A 204 18.99 14.17 -9.72
N ARG A 205 19.93 15.11 -9.92
CA ARG A 205 20.66 15.75 -8.81
C ARG A 205 19.74 16.55 -7.89
N ARG A 206 18.77 17.28 -8.46
CA ARG A 206 17.78 18.03 -7.66
C ARG A 206 16.88 17.10 -6.88
N LEU A 207 16.39 16.04 -7.52
CA LEU A 207 15.59 15.00 -6.85
C LEU A 207 16.37 14.39 -5.67
N ARG A 208 17.66 14.12 -5.82
CA ARG A 208 18.49 13.55 -4.75
C ARG A 208 18.79 14.49 -3.58
N ARG A 209 18.64 15.80 -3.77
CA ARG A 209 18.71 16.76 -2.65
C ARG A 209 17.45 16.74 -1.79
N GLN A 210 16.31 16.37 -2.36
CA GLN A 210 15.01 16.36 -1.69
C GLN A 210 14.59 14.95 -1.24
N PHE A 211 14.95 13.93 -2.01
CA PHE A 211 14.48 12.56 -1.82
C PHE A 211 15.62 11.54 -1.84
N ALA A 212 15.71 10.78 -0.76
CA ALA A 212 16.60 9.63 -0.67
C ALA A 212 16.18 8.53 -1.67
N SER A 213 17.16 7.74 -2.13
CA SER A 213 16.96 6.67 -3.12
C SER A 213 16.10 5.50 -2.65
N ASN A 214 15.91 5.38 -1.33
CA ASN A 214 15.01 4.43 -0.69
C ASN A 214 13.55 4.92 -0.63
N ARG A 215 13.29 6.20 -0.93
CA ARG A 215 11.96 6.80 -1.05
C ARG A 215 11.53 7.00 -2.50
N LEU A 216 12.42 7.56 -3.33
CA LEU A 216 12.14 7.87 -4.73
C LEU A 216 13.18 7.24 -5.65
N ARG A 217 12.76 6.28 -6.46
CA ARG A 217 13.59 5.66 -7.50
C ARG A 217 13.64 6.53 -8.73
N VAL A 218 14.80 6.61 -9.38
CA VAL A 218 14.98 7.33 -10.64
C VAL A 218 15.62 6.38 -11.65
N ILE A 219 14.97 6.19 -12.79
CA ILE A 219 15.48 5.41 -13.92
C ILE A 219 15.70 6.38 -15.08
N GLY A 220 16.93 6.43 -15.57
CA GLY A 220 17.24 7.18 -16.79
C GLY A 220 16.87 6.38 -18.04
N VAL A 221 16.28 7.03 -19.03
CA VAL A 221 16.08 6.48 -20.37
C VAL A 221 16.82 7.38 -21.35
N SER A 222 17.45 6.83 -22.39
CA SER A 222 18.05 7.67 -23.43
C SER A 222 18.15 6.93 -24.76
N SER A 223 17.91 7.66 -25.85
CA SER A 223 18.15 7.18 -27.23
C SER A 223 19.58 7.43 -27.73
N SER A 224 20.48 7.92 -26.88
CA SER A 224 21.88 8.15 -27.24
C SER A 224 22.71 6.88 -27.15
N ASN A 225 23.59 6.67 -28.14
CA ASN A 225 24.61 5.62 -28.12
C ASN A 225 25.83 5.97 -27.25
N ASP A 226 25.85 7.16 -26.66
CA ASP A 226 26.93 7.59 -25.77
C ASP A 226 26.83 6.92 -24.40
N ARG A 227 27.75 6.00 -24.11
CA ARG A 227 27.84 5.32 -22.81
C ARG A 227 28.12 6.29 -21.65
N MET A 228 28.62 7.50 -21.91
CA MET A 228 28.80 8.50 -20.86
C MET A 228 27.48 8.98 -20.25
N VAL A 229 26.38 8.87 -20.99
CA VAL A 229 25.03 9.21 -20.52
C VAL A 229 24.62 8.33 -19.34
N SER A 230 24.80 7.01 -19.44
CA SER A 230 24.47 6.09 -18.35
C SER A 230 25.32 6.33 -17.11
N VAL A 231 26.62 6.58 -17.31
CA VAL A 231 27.55 6.94 -16.23
C VAL A 231 27.13 8.23 -15.55
N GLY A 232 26.70 9.23 -16.32
CA GLY A 232 26.18 10.50 -15.83
C GLY A 232 24.99 10.31 -14.89
N PHE A 233 23.95 9.60 -15.34
CA PHE A 233 22.76 9.31 -14.54
C PHE A 233 23.09 8.58 -13.23
N LEU A 234 23.87 7.49 -13.31
CA LEU A 234 24.22 6.70 -12.13
C LEU A 234 25.03 7.53 -11.12
N LYS A 235 25.98 8.35 -11.58
CA LYS A 235 26.73 9.27 -10.72
C LYS A 235 25.89 10.41 -10.15
N ALA A 236 24.84 10.84 -10.84
CA ALA A 236 23.86 11.80 -10.32
C ALA A 236 22.97 11.21 -9.22
N GLY A 237 22.94 9.88 -9.09
CA GLY A 237 22.16 9.15 -8.10
C GLY A 237 20.95 8.41 -8.67
N ALA A 238 20.84 8.27 -9.99
CA ALA A 238 19.84 7.37 -10.58
C ALA A 238 20.06 5.93 -10.08
N ASN A 239 18.98 5.18 -9.97
CA ASN A 239 19.00 3.79 -9.52
C ASN A 239 19.23 2.81 -10.67
N ASP A 240 18.82 3.17 -11.88
CA ASP A 240 19.02 2.35 -13.06
C ASP A 240 19.02 3.21 -14.34
N PHE A 241 19.36 2.60 -15.47
CA PHE A 241 19.39 3.24 -16.77
C PHE A 241 19.01 2.26 -17.89
N ILE A 242 18.31 2.75 -18.91
CA ILE A 242 17.87 1.97 -20.07
C ILE A 242 18.19 2.72 -21.37
N SER A 243 18.79 2.03 -22.33
CA SER A 243 19.08 2.60 -23.66
C SER A 243 17.96 2.27 -24.64
N MET A 244 17.52 3.25 -25.43
CA MET A 244 16.63 3.03 -26.57
C MET A 244 17.45 2.74 -27.85
N PRO A 245 17.00 1.82 -28.73
CA PRO A 245 15.79 1.01 -28.60
C PRO A 245 15.94 -0.14 -27.58
N PHE A 246 14.90 -0.39 -26.78
CA PHE A 246 14.79 -1.52 -25.87
C PHE A 246 13.57 -2.37 -26.23
N ILE A 247 13.57 -3.61 -25.77
CA ILE A 247 12.38 -4.48 -25.82
C ILE A 247 11.50 -4.22 -24.59
N PRO A 248 10.16 -4.27 -24.70
CA PRO A 248 9.26 -3.96 -23.58
C PRO A 248 9.58 -4.72 -22.29
N GLU A 249 10.00 -5.97 -22.41
CA GLU A 249 10.33 -6.84 -21.27
C GLU A 249 11.54 -6.32 -20.49
N GLU A 250 12.53 -5.70 -21.16
CA GLU A 250 13.66 -5.08 -20.48
C GLU A 250 13.20 -3.93 -19.59
N LEU A 251 12.35 -3.03 -20.12
CA LEU A 251 11.77 -1.93 -19.35
C LEU A 251 10.97 -2.48 -18.16
N GLN A 252 10.16 -3.50 -18.38
CA GLN A 252 9.36 -4.13 -17.32
C GLN A 252 10.24 -4.71 -16.20
N CYS A 253 11.30 -5.46 -16.53
CA CYS A 253 12.22 -6.01 -15.54
C CYS A 253 12.91 -4.91 -14.70
N ARG A 254 13.36 -3.83 -15.35
CA ARG A 254 14.05 -2.70 -14.70
C ARG A 254 13.15 -1.96 -13.74
N ILE A 255 11.90 -1.72 -14.16
CA ILE A 255 10.88 -1.07 -13.34
C ILE A 255 10.50 -1.98 -12.17
N ALA A 256 10.16 -3.25 -12.45
CA ALA A 256 9.75 -4.22 -11.44
C ALA A 256 10.82 -4.39 -10.35
N SER A 257 12.10 -4.52 -10.72
CA SER A 257 13.20 -4.64 -9.74
C SER A 257 13.30 -3.42 -8.81
N ASN A 258 13.10 -2.20 -9.35
CA ASN A 258 13.14 -0.98 -8.55
C ASN A 258 11.93 -0.85 -7.62
N VAL A 259 10.74 -1.25 -8.09
CA VAL A 259 9.51 -1.28 -7.28
C VAL A 259 9.63 -2.34 -6.18
N GLU A 260 10.06 -3.56 -6.51
CA GLU A 260 10.27 -4.62 -5.53
C GLU A 260 11.27 -4.19 -4.45
N THR A 261 12.36 -3.51 -4.82
CA THR A 261 13.32 -3.04 -3.83
C THR A 261 12.68 -1.98 -2.90
N LEU A 262 11.79 -1.13 -3.40
CA LEU A 262 11.05 -0.17 -2.56
C LEU A 262 10.12 -0.89 -1.58
N GLU A 263 9.42 -1.92 -2.04
CA GLU A 263 8.54 -2.76 -1.20
C GLU A 263 9.34 -3.50 -0.12
N GLN A 264 10.51 -4.06 -0.46
CA GLN A 264 11.39 -4.72 0.50
C GLN A 264 11.91 -3.75 1.57
N ILE A 265 12.31 -2.54 1.18
CA ILE A 265 12.74 -1.50 2.12
C ILE A 265 11.59 -1.12 3.06
N GLU A 266 10.39 -0.96 2.52
CA GLU A 266 9.20 -0.63 3.30
C GLU A 266 8.84 -1.75 4.27
N LEU A 267 8.93 -3.02 3.83
CA LEU A 267 8.75 -4.18 4.70
C LEU A 267 9.77 -4.19 5.84
N LEU A 268 11.06 -3.98 5.55
CA LEU A 268 12.11 -3.91 6.57
C LEU A 268 11.87 -2.77 7.55
N HIS A 269 11.47 -1.59 7.05
CA HIS A 269 11.10 -0.46 7.89
C HIS A 269 9.92 -0.80 8.80
N ASN A 270 8.86 -1.41 8.25
CA ASN A 270 7.69 -1.83 9.03
C ASN A 270 8.05 -2.87 10.09
N LEU A 271 8.86 -3.88 9.76
CA LEU A 271 9.34 -4.88 10.73
C LEU A 271 10.19 -4.24 11.86
N ALA A 272 10.96 -3.20 11.54
CA ALA A 272 11.78 -2.49 12.53
C ALA A 272 10.99 -1.48 13.37
N SER A 273 9.93 -0.89 12.83
CA SER A 273 9.22 0.25 13.43
C SER A 273 7.82 -0.06 13.94
N ARG A 274 7.20 -1.19 13.57
CA ARG A 274 5.84 -1.55 13.96
C ARG A 274 5.80 -2.75 14.90
N ASP A 275 4.74 -2.81 15.70
CA ASP A 275 4.38 -3.95 16.52
C ASP A 275 3.65 -4.99 15.67
N ALA A 276 4.09 -6.26 15.75
CA ALA A 276 3.62 -7.32 14.85
C ALA A 276 2.14 -7.69 15.06
N LEU A 277 1.63 -7.56 16.29
CA LEU A 277 0.25 -7.90 16.62
C LEU A 277 -0.73 -6.78 16.24
N THR A 278 -0.38 -5.55 16.58
CA THR A 278 -1.31 -4.41 16.48
C THR A 278 -1.13 -3.59 15.20
N GLY A 279 0.02 -3.71 14.53
CA GLY A 279 0.37 -2.88 13.37
C GLY A 279 0.69 -1.42 13.71
N LEU A 280 0.54 -0.98 14.97
CA LEU A 280 0.95 0.34 15.44
C LEU A 280 2.47 0.47 15.43
N PHE A 281 2.98 1.69 15.61
CA PHE A 281 4.40 1.85 15.88
C PHE A 281 4.80 1.12 17.16
N ASN A 282 6.01 0.58 17.19
CA ASN A 282 6.56 -0.07 18.37
C ASN A 282 7.20 0.96 19.32
N ARG A 283 7.52 0.48 20.52
CA ARG A 283 8.20 1.28 21.55
C ARG A 283 9.42 2.02 20.99
N ARG A 284 10.32 1.32 20.29
CA ARG A 284 11.55 1.92 19.78
C ARG A 284 11.28 3.10 18.87
N HIS A 285 10.39 2.93 17.89
CA HIS A 285 10.04 3.98 16.95
C HIS A 285 9.39 5.20 17.63
N PHE A 286 8.58 4.96 18.67
CA PHE A 286 7.98 6.04 19.46
C PHE A 286 9.05 6.96 20.05
N PHE A 287 10.05 6.39 20.75
CA PHE A 287 11.12 7.17 21.38
C PHE A 287 12.04 7.85 20.36
N GLU A 288 12.38 7.17 19.26
CA GLU A 288 13.23 7.73 18.20
C GLU A 288 12.55 8.92 17.48
N SER A 289 11.22 8.86 17.29
CA SER A 289 10.47 9.88 16.54
C SER A 289 9.94 11.03 17.41
N ALA A 290 9.63 10.78 18.68
CA ALA A 290 8.98 11.74 19.55
C ALA A 290 9.80 13.03 19.75
N GLY A 291 11.14 12.92 19.89
CA GLY A 291 12.01 14.09 20.07
C GLY A 291 11.87 15.10 18.93
N ARG A 292 11.98 14.64 17.68
CA ARG A 292 11.82 15.48 16.48
C ARG A 292 10.46 16.17 16.43
N LEU A 293 9.37 15.43 16.70
CA LEU A 293 8.01 15.98 16.66
C LEU A 293 7.77 17.05 17.75
N ILE A 294 8.38 16.87 18.92
CA ILE A 294 8.32 17.86 20.01
C ILE A 294 9.08 19.12 19.61
N GLU A 295 10.28 18.98 19.04
CA GLU A 295 11.09 20.11 18.56
C GLU A 295 10.37 20.89 17.45
N GLU A 296 9.70 20.21 16.51
CA GLU A 296 8.90 20.83 15.44
C GLU A 296 7.71 21.64 15.99
N ALA A 297 7.00 21.11 16.98
CA ALA A 297 5.91 21.83 17.66
C ALA A 297 6.45 23.06 18.42
N GLN A 298 7.57 22.91 19.13
CA GLN A 298 8.20 24.02 19.85
C GLN A 298 8.70 25.12 18.92
N ALA A 299 9.27 24.76 17.76
CA ALA A 299 9.70 25.73 16.75
C ALA A 299 8.54 26.59 16.21
N THR A 300 7.30 26.10 16.30
CA THR A 300 6.07 26.83 15.93
C THR A 300 5.36 27.46 17.13
N ASN A 301 6.02 27.54 18.29
CA ASN A 301 5.47 28.03 19.57
C ASN A 301 4.22 27.27 20.06
N LEU A 302 4.10 25.99 19.68
CA LEU A 302 3.05 25.12 20.17
C LEU A 302 3.57 24.22 21.29
N THR A 303 2.70 23.90 22.25
CA THR A 303 3.00 22.89 23.28
C THR A 303 2.66 21.49 22.78
N SER A 304 3.20 20.48 23.45
CA SER A 304 2.88 19.08 23.17
C SER A 304 2.38 18.40 24.43
N ALA A 305 1.68 17.29 24.29
CA ALA A 305 1.27 16.45 25.40
C ALA A 305 1.51 14.98 25.06
N VAL A 306 1.64 14.13 26.08
CA VAL A 306 1.75 12.68 25.93
C VAL A 306 0.68 12.01 26.78
N ALA A 307 0.08 10.95 26.24
CA ALA A 307 -0.81 10.06 26.97
C ALA A 307 -0.25 8.65 27.01
N ILE A 308 -0.43 7.98 28.14
CA ILE A 308 -0.24 6.53 28.30
C ILE A 308 -1.61 5.94 28.58
N LEU A 309 -1.93 4.87 27.87
CA LEU A 309 -3.21 4.18 27.88
C LEU A 309 -2.99 2.70 28.15
N ASP A 310 -3.85 2.12 28.98
CA ASP A 310 -3.75 0.72 29.37
C ASP A 310 -5.15 0.09 29.41
N ILE A 311 -5.24 -1.15 28.94
CA ILE A 311 -6.50 -1.90 28.90
C ILE A 311 -6.85 -2.38 30.31
N ASP A 312 -8.02 -1.96 30.78
CA ASP A 312 -8.49 -2.30 32.11
C ASP A 312 -8.67 -3.82 32.28
N ASP A 313 -8.10 -4.36 33.36
CA ASP A 313 -8.23 -5.77 33.77
C ASP A 313 -7.79 -6.78 32.69
N PHE A 314 -6.85 -6.40 31.81
CA PHE A 314 -6.38 -7.23 30.70
C PHE A 314 -5.82 -8.59 31.13
N LYS A 315 -5.10 -8.65 32.25
CA LYS A 315 -4.65 -9.92 32.82
C LYS A 315 -5.81 -10.86 33.16
N GLN A 316 -6.87 -10.34 33.78
CA GLN A 316 -8.05 -11.14 34.12
C GLN A 316 -8.79 -11.62 32.87
N LEU A 317 -8.82 -10.77 31.83
CA LEU A 317 -9.37 -11.09 30.52
C LEU A 317 -8.63 -12.27 29.87
N ASN A 318 -7.29 -12.26 29.88
CA ASN A 318 -6.46 -13.38 29.43
C ASN A 318 -6.67 -14.65 30.27
N ASP A 319 -6.68 -14.51 31.59
CA ASP A 319 -6.84 -15.65 32.50
C ASP A 319 -8.23 -16.32 32.33
N SER A 320 -9.25 -15.55 31.92
CA SER A 320 -10.63 -16.03 31.76
C SER A 320 -10.95 -16.58 30.37
N HIS A 321 -10.31 -16.05 29.32
CA HIS A 321 -10.68 -16.33 27.92
C HIS A 321 -9.51 -16.81 27.04
N GLY A 322 -8.31 -16.92 27.59
CA GLY A 322 -7.11 -17.33 26.88
C GLY A 322 -6.41 -16.19 26.14
N HIS A 323 -5.16 -16.45 25.75
CA HIS A 323 -4.30 -15.45 25.11
C HIS A 323 -4.77 -15.03 23.71
N ASP A 324 -5.36 -15.95 22.94
CA ASP A 324 -5.92 -15.63 21.62
C ASP A 324 -7.03 -14.56 21.72
N PHE A 325 -7.76 -14.53 22.83
CA PHE A 325 -8.75 -13.49 23.10
C PHE A 325 -8.11 -12.15 23.47
N GLY A 326 -7.07 -12.17 24.31
CA GLY A 326 -6.29 -10.97 24.61
C GLY A 326 -5.66 -10.35 23.36
N ASP A 327 -5.16 -11.17 22.45
CA ASP A 327 -4.59 -10.71 21.18
C ASP A 327 -5.65 -10.02 20.29
N GLN A 328 -6.87 -10.56 20.27
CA GLN A 328 -8.01 -9.90 19.61
C GLN A 328 -8.38 -8.57 20.27
N ALA A 329 -8.36 -8.49 21.60
CA ALA A 329 -8.59 -7.26 22.35
C ALA A 329 -7.53 -6.19 22.03
N LEU A 330 -6.25 -6.56 22.03
CA LEU A 330 -5.17 -5.67 21.66
C LEU A 330 -5.30 -5.16 20.22
N ALA A 331 -5.55 -6.07 19.27
CA ALA A 331 -5.73 -5.71 17.87
C ALA A 331 -6.96 -4.82 17.65
N LYS A 332 -8.05 -5.05 18.40
CA LYS A 332 -9.25 -4.21 18.34
C LYS A 332 -8.96 -2.82 18.88
N VAL A 333 -8.44 -2.69 20.10
CA VAL A 333 -8.09 -1.40 20.70
C VAL A 333 -7.14 -0.61 19.81
N ALA A 334 -6.10 -1.27 19.29
CA ALA A 334 -5.14 -0.64 18.38
C ALA A 334 -5.80 -0.05 17.12
N ARG A 335 -6.73 -0.78 16.50
CA ARG A 335 -7.46 -0.31 15.31
C ARG A 335 -8.28 0.93 15.62
N TYR A 336 -9.00 0.95 16.75
CA TYR A 336 -9.78 2.12 17.18
C TYR A 336 -8.89 3.32 17.48
N LEU A 337 -7.78 3.11 18.19
CA LEU A 337 -6.82 4.17 18.46
C LEU A 337 -6.27 4.76 17.15
N ALA A 338 -5.90 3.91 16.19
CA ALA A 338 -5.39 4.34 14.90
C ALA A 338 -6.41 5.18 14.12
N GLN A 339 -7.68 4.74 14.08
CA GLN A 339 -8.76 5.50 13.44
C GLN A 339 -9.01 6.84 14.13
N SER A 340 -8.96 6.88 15.46
CA SER A 340 -9.22 8.10 16.25
C SER A 340 -8.17 9.19 16.04
N VAL A 341 -6.95 8.82 15.62
CA VAL A 341 -5.84 9.75 15.39
C VAL A 341 -5.43 9.85 13.92
N GLU A 342 -6.19 9.23 13.01
CA GLU A 342 -5.87 9.23 11.58
C GLU A 342 -5.84 10.65 11.01
N GLY A 343 -4.80 10.97 10.24
CA GLY A 343 -4.63 12.30 9.62
C GLY A 343 -4.30 13.45 10.57
N SER A 344 -4.21 13.22 11.88
CA SER A 344 -3.99 14.27 12.90
C SER A 344 -2.52 14.69 13.07
N GLY A 345 -1.57 13.91 12.56
CA GLY A 345 -0.14 14.08 12.82
C GLY A 345 0.31 13.61 14.21
N HIS A 346 -0.57 13.01 15.01
CA HIS A 346 -0.23 12.40 16.30
C HIS A 346 0.58 11.11 16.13
N LEU A 347 1.49 10.84 17.06
CA LEU A 347 2.31 9.63 17.06
C LEU A 347 1.76 8.62 18.07
N LEU A 348 1.15 7.55 17.55
CA LEU A 348 0.56 6.45 18.32
C LEU A 348 1.45 5.20 18.24
N ALA A 349 1.72 4.58 19.39
CA ALA A 349 2.53 3.37 19.49
C ALA A 349 2.04 2.42 20.58
N ARG A 350 2.35 1.13 20.42
CA ARG A 350 2.30 0.15 21.52
C ARG A 350 3.67 0.10 22.19
N ILE A 351 3.71 0.49 23.47
CA ILE A 351 4.96 0.67 24.22
C ILE A 351 5.24 -0.45 25.24
N GLY A 352 4.25 -1.30 25.49
CA GLY A 352 4.31 -2.43 26.42
C GLY A 352 3.33 -3.55 26.05
N GLY A 353 3.12 -4.49 26.97
CA GLY A 353 2.23 -5.64 26.75
C GLY A 353 0.78 -5.21 26.48
N GLU A 354 0.17 -4.49 27.41
CA GLU A 354 -1.19 -3.94 27.32
C GLU A 354 -1.22 -2.40 27.25
N GLU A 355 -0.04 -1.80 27.05
CA GLU A 355 0.20 -0.36 27.15
C GLU A 355 0.43 0.29 25.79
N PHE A 356 -0.28 1.39 25.56
CA PHE A 356 -0.18 2.24 24.38
C PHE A 356 0.24 3.66 24.78
N ALA A 357 0.93 4.35 23.89
CA ALA A 357 1.27 5.75 24.07
C ALA A 357 0.84 6.57 22.86
N ILE A 358 0.37 7.79 23.13
CA ILE A 358 0.07 8.78 22.10
C ILE A 358 0.82 10.07 22.44
N LEU A 359 1.65 10.54 21.52
CA LEU A 359 2.20 11.89 21.55
C LEU A 359 1.30 12.79 20.69
N PHE A 360 0.93 13.93 21.25
CA PHE A 360 0.11 14.96 20.63
C PHE A 360 0.96 16.22 20.38
N PRO A 361 1.64 16.33 19.23
CA PRO A 361 2.31 17.57 18.85
C PRO A 361 1.27 18.66 18.68
N GLY A 362 1.49 19.81 19.31
CA GLY A 362 0.61 20.98 19.17
C GLY A 362 -0.60 21.01 20.11
N LEU A 363 -0.76 20.03 21.01
CA LEU A 363 -1.83 20.04 22.01
C LEU A 363 -1.28 20.30 23.43
N ASN A 364 -1.96 21.18 24.17
CA ASN A 364 -1.77 21.33 25.61
C ASN A 364 -2.52 20.26 26.41
N ALA A 365 -2.33 20.21 27.74
CA ALA A 365 -2.94 19.21 28.62
C ALA A 365 -4.47 19.13 28.45
N LYS A 366 -5.14 20.29 28.36
CA LYS A 366 -6.61 20.37 28.30
C LYS A 366 -7.16 19.86 26.97
N ALA A 367 -6.47 20.14 25.87
CA ALA A 367 -6.85 19.62 24.56
C ALA A 367 -6.60 18.11 24.47
N ALA A 368 -5.43 17.65 24.93
CA ALA A 368 -5.09 16.23 24.99
C ALA A 368 -6.06 15.44 25.88
N LEU A 369 -6.41 15.96 27.07
CA LEU A 369 -7.41 15.37 27.96
C LEU A 369 -8.76 15.15 27.24
N ARG A 370 -9.25 16.16 26.51
CA ARG A 370 -10.54 16.06 25.79
C ARG A 370 -10.49 15.00 24.69
N LEU A 371 -9.41 14.95 23.93
CA LEU A 371 -9.23 13.95 22.88
C LEU A 371 -9.10 12.54 23.48
N SER A 372 -8.32 12.39 24.54
CA SER A 372 -8.19 11.13 25.28
C SER A 372 -9.53 10.65 25.86
N ASP A 373 -10.34 11.55 26.43
CA ASP A 373 -11.65 11.16 26.97
C ASP A 373 -12.64 10.78 25.86
N HIS A 374 -12.57 11.42 24.70
CA HIS A 374 -13.35 11.01 23.53
C HIS A 374 -12.95 9.60 23.05
N ILE A 375 -11.65 9.34 22.89
CA ILE A 375 -11.10 8.01 22.57
C ILE A 375 -11.59 6.96 23.56
N ARG A 376 -11.52 7.27 24.86
CA ARG A 376 -11.96 6.37 25.94
C ARG A 376 -13.45 6.06 25.84
N LEU A 377 -14.29 7.08 25.65
CA LEU A 377 -15.74 6.92 25.53
C LEU A 377 -16.09 6.03 24.34
N ASP A 378 -15.49 6.30 23.19
CA ASP A 378 -15.76 5.53 21.97
C ASP A 378 -15.33 4.07 22.14
N LEU A 379 -14.14 3.82 22.69
CA LEU A 379 -13.67 2.47 23.04
C LEU A 379 -14.59 1.76 24.04
N SER A 380 -15.18 2.49 25.00
CA SER A 380 -16.07 1.88 26.01
C SER A 380 -17.38 1.34 25.44
N HIS A 381 -17.73 1.72 24.21
CA HIS A 381 -18.87 1.16 23.48
C HIS A 381 -18.51 -0.09 22.68
N GLU A 382 -17.23 -0.44 22.59
CA GLU A 382 -16.77 -1.57 21.81
C GLU A 382 -16.83 -2.89 22.57
N THR A 383 -17.33 -3.91 21.88
CA THR A 383 -17.49 -5.26 22.43
C THR A 383 -16.74 -6.29 21.61
N LEU A 384 -16.20 -7.32 22.25
CA LEU A 384 -15.73 -8.53 21.58
C LEU A 384 -16.68 -9.69 21.85
N ASP A 385 -16.95 -10.48 20.81
CA ASP A 385 -17.77 -11.67 20.91
C ASP A 385 -16.93 -12.86 21.39
N VAL A 386 -17.38 -13.56 22.44
CA VAL A 386 -16.81 -14.80 22.98
C VAL A 386 -17.93 -15.74 23.36
N ASP A 387 -17.98 -16.93 22.78
CA ASP A 387 -18.93 -18.00 23.15
C ASP A 387 -20.37 -17.48 23.36
N ASP A 388 -20.89 -16.74 22.36
CA ASP A 388 -22.22 -16.08 22.36
C ASP A 388 -22.43 -14.95 23.40
N ARG A 389 -21.35 -14.38 23.96
CA ARG A 389 -21.38 -13.22 24.87
C ARG A 389 -20.59 -12.05 24.32
N GLN A 390 -21.04 -10.83 24.66
CA GLN A 390 -20.34 -9.59 24.35
C GLN A 390 -19.59 -9.08 25.58
N ILE A 391 -18.27 -8.95 25.45
CA ILE A 391 -17.39 -8.42 26.49
C ILE A 391 -17.00 -7.00 26.09
N THR A 392 -17.36 -6.02 26.92
CA THR A 392 -16.98 -4.62 26.73
C THR A 392 -15.52 -4.42 27.13
N LEU A 393 -14.77 -3.68 26.32
CA LEU A 393 -13.40 -3.26 26.63
C LEU A 393 -13.42 -1.85 27.20
N THR A 394 -12.69 -1.62 28.30
CA THR A 394 -12.46 -0.27 28.83
C THR A 394 -10.98 0.00 28.95
N VAL A 395 -10.62 1.29 28.95
CA VAL A 395 -9.24 1.74 29.03
C VAL A 395 -9.12 2.87 30.04
N SER A 396 -8.02 2.87 30.77
CA SER A 396 -7.61 3.98 31.62
C SER A 396 -6.51 4.77 30.93
N ILE A 397 -6.52 6.11 31.07
CA ILE A 397 -5.57 6.99 30.37
C ILE A 397 -4.96 8.00 31.33
N GLY A 398 -3.64 8.13 31.32
CA GLY A 398 -2.91 9.21 31.98
C GLY A 398 -2.31 10.17 30.96
N VAL A 399 -2.46 11.48 31.16
CA VAL A 399 -2.01 12.53 30.25
C VAL A 399 -1.01 13.44 30.97
N ALA A 400 0.06 13.87 30.29
CA ALA A 400 1.00 14.86 30.80
C ALA A 400 1.35 15.89 29.72
N GLU A 401 1.45 17.16 30.09
CA GLU A 401 1.89 18.23 29.19
C GLU A 401 3.41 18.35 29.16
N ILE A 402 3.96 18.55 27.97
CA ILE A 402 5.39 18.66 27.70
C ILE A 402 5.74 20.15 27.68
N GLY A 403 6.13 20.67 28.86
CA GLY A 403 6.48 22.07 29.10
C GLY A 403 7.91 22.49 28.70
N GLY A 404 8.59 21.71 27.84
CA GLY A 404 9.88 22.08 27.22
C GLY A 404 11.15 22.03 28.08
N GLN A 405 11.06 21.81 29.40
CA GLN A 405 12.25 21.74 30.29
C GLN A 405 12.62 20.33 30.78
N GLY A 406 11.93 19.28 30.32
CA GLY A 406 12.18 17.88 30.70
C GLY A 406 12.48 16.98 29.51
N SER A 407 13.11 15.83 29.77
CA SER A 407 13.20 14.76 28.78
C SER A 407 11.83 14.11 28.55
N LEU A 408 11.62 13.46 27.40
CA LEU A 408 10.40 12.69 27.13
C LEU A 408 10.11 11.67 28.23
N ASP A 409 11.15 10.98 28.74
CA ASP A 409 11.03 10.01 29.82
C ASP A 409 10.41 10.62 31.09
N HIS A 410 10.75 11.87 31.41
CA HIS A 410 10.17 12.57 32.56
C HIS A 410 8.65 12.75 32.41
N TYR A 411 8.20 13.17 31.23
CA TYR A 411 6.77 13.37 30.96
C TYR A 411 6.00 12.06 30.84
N LEU A 412 6.62 11.00 30.30
CA LEU A 412 6.04 9.66 30.32
C LEU A 412 5.85 9.13 31.74
N VAL A 413 6.83 9.33 32.64
CA VAL A 413 6.67 8.98 34.06
C VAL A 413 5.54 9.78 34.71
N ALA A 414 5.34 11.05 34.34
CA ALA A 414 4.21 11.85 34.82
C ALA A 414 2.86 11.30 34.31
N ALA A 415 2.77 10.96 33.02
CA ALA A 415 1.59 10.35 32.43
C ALA A 415 1.28 8.97 33.05
N ASP A 416 2.30 8.16 33.31
CA ASP A 416 2.17 6.86 33.97
C ASP A 416 1.62 6.99 35.40
N ARG A 417 2.08 7.98 36.17
CA ARG A 417 1.50 8.29 37.48
C ARG A 417 0.03 8.69 37.40
N ALA A 418 -0.33 9.49 36.39
CA ALA A 418 -1.72 9.87 36.16
C ALA A 418 -2.58 8.64 35.78
N LEU A 419 -2.04 7.73 34.96
CA LEU A 419 -2.67 6.46 34.61
C LEU A 419 -2.89 5.58 35.85
N TYR A 420 -1.88 5.49 36.72
CA TYR A 420 -2.00 4.78 37.99
C TYR A 420 -3.14 5.34 38.85
N THR A 421 -3.28 6.67 38.93
CA THR A 421 -4.42 7.32 39.61
C THR A 421 -5.75 6.96 38.94
N ALA A 422 -5.83 6.97 37.60
CA ALA A 422 -7.03 6.58 36.86
C ALA A 422 -7.47 5.14 37.20
N LYS A 423 -6.52 4.20 37.25
CA LYS A 423 -6.80 2.80 37.63
C LYS A 423 -7.33 2.67 39.08
N HIS A 424 -6.82 3.46 40.01
CA HIS A 424 -7.23 3.42 41.42
C HIS A 424 -8.58 4.09 41.68
N GLU A 425 -8.98 5.06 40.84
CA GLU A 425 -10.24 5.78 40.97
C GLU A 425 -11.43 5.11 40.26
N GLY A 426 -11.30 3.82 39.95
CA GLY A 426 -12.38 3.01 39.39
C GLY A 426 -12.23 2.67 37.91
N ARG A 427 -11.05 2.92 37.30
CA ARG A 427 -10.75 2.62 35.90
C ARG A 427 -11.66 3.36 34.92
N ASN A 428 -11.59 3.05 33.63
CA ASN A 428 -12.40 3.67 32.57
C ASN A 428 -12.48 5.21 32.71
N CYS A 429 -11.34 5.86 32.94
CA CYS A 429 -11.28 7.30 33.09
C CYS A 429 -9.95 7.88 32.63
N VAL A 430 -9.92 9.20 32.43
CA VAL A 430 -8.72 9.94 32.05
C VAL A 430 -8.26 10.83 33.20
N ARG A 431 -6.96 10.85 33.49
CA ARG A 431 -6.35 11.75 34.48
C ARG A 431 -5.20 12.52 33.86
N VAL A 432 -4.97 13.73 34.36
CA VAL A 432 -3.88 14.60 33.92
C VAL A 432 -2.88 14.71 35.05
N ALA A 433 -1.59 14.62 34.72
CA ALA A 433 -0.51 14.88 35.65
C ALA A 433 -0.56 16.35 36.13
N PRO A 434 -0.30 16.59 37.43
CA PRO A 434 -0.38 17.93 38.02
C PRO A 434 0.67 18.90 37.48
#